data_AF-A0A4V1FXN8-F1
#
_entry.id   AF-A0A4V1FXN8-F1
#
_cell.length_a   1.000
_cell.length_b   1.000
_cell.length_c   1.000
_cell.angle_alpha   90.00
_cell.angle_beta   90.00
_cell.angle_gamma   90.00
#
_symmetry.space_group_name_H-M   'P 1'
#
loop_
_entity.id
_entity.type
_entity.pdbx_description
1 polymer ?
#
loop_
_entity_poly.entity_id
_entity_poly.type
_entity_poly.pdbx_seq_one_letter_code
_entity_poly.pdbx_strand_id
1 'polypeptide(L)'
;MQTEFRVGEAAAAVRSGGGAIETWIGATEWTGRSGAVLSLADDPTALALVAAVLAVVGAAVVVRIRSGTATDGSGSPDDRSSDEPAGSDVETERSRETVADRIGESTLERLEPIVPDAVDRVREVAADDRDPDRAALDRAERDLRRGLEDALADGRLDVGLTAPDGERYEIVNLPSRYRELAVPPSGETVHVESAEAAVRDRLENGTLREAAAAAAAVDEHREEVHRYVRRREGEIVNLQDEIEATLGDVRELVDRLEGSLADRVDDFVLAGRHDEVEGVAEIERDVSDATRSLHRCSFDDAQRELRDAREAADELLVTVDLLGGLVGTIEHGSGTVELPTDISTTLVTDLAPIIERQYDVDASVEGNAIVISERNALGGEGDTTGVTSETARGGDGSSARERTPTGGSTASAGSRNRVTADSVADEILFVLRELDGETGGDTVQCQTDGLPTGVAQPAVLEELAAFCRRQTDIVAAVDLQEGAPPGFLEIEFTDRTTPIGGLETLRERFAERHGG
;
A
#
# COMPACT_ATOMS: atom_id res chain seq x y z
N MET A 1 -48.00 62.91 -5.19
CA MET A 1 -48.07 63.54 -6.52
C MET A 1 -47.71 62.46 -7.52
N GLN A 2 -48.72 62.03 -8.30
CA GLN A 2 -48.71 61.16 -9.50
C GLN A 2 -47.98 59.80 -9.44
N THR A 3 -48.67 58.63 -9.39
CA THR A 3 -49.34 57.87 -10.49
C THR A 3 -48.38 57.53 -11.64
N GLU A 4 -48.26 56.31 -12.15
CA GLU A 4 -49.35 55.47 -12.66
C GLU A 4 -48.86 54.04 -13.05
N PHE A 5 -49.85 53.15 -13.21
CA PHE A 5 -49.83 51.71 -13.47
C PHE A 5 -50.25 51.44 -14.93
N ARG A 6 -49.72 50.41 -15.62
CA ARG A 6 -50.32 49.57 -16.71
C ARG A 6 -49.21 48.69 -17.32
N VAL A 7 -49.25 47.35 -17.36
CA VAL A 7 -50.19 46.34 -17.90
C VAL A 7 -50.29 46.34 -19.44
N GLY A 8 -49.89 45.23 -20.08
CA GLY A 8 -50.52 44.74 -21.32
C GLY A 8 -49.64 44.03 -22.37
N GLU A 9 -49.95 42.74 -22.60
CA GLU A 9 -49.73 41.88 -23.81
C GLU A 9 -48.30 41.33 -24.07
N ALA A 10 -48.01 40.02 -23.96
CA ALA A 10 -48.61 38.79 -24.51
C ALA A 10 -48.44 38.61 -26.03
N ALA A 11 -47.45 37.79 -26.41
CA ALA A 11 -47.47 37.01 -27.64
C ALA A 11 -46.93 35.60 -27.33
N ALA A 12 -47.80 34.61 -27.50
CA ALA A 12 -47.49 33.19 -27.37
C ALA A 12 -46.92 32.64 -28.69
N ALA A 13 -45.95 31.74 -28.60
CA ALA A 13 -45.75 30.66 -29.55
C ALA A 13 -45.29 29.41 -28.80
N VAL A 14 -45.88 28.29 -29.20
CA VAL A 14 -46.00 27.01 -28.52
C VAL A 14 -45.27 25.94 -29.35
N ARG A 15 -44.80 24.87 -28.66
CA ARG A 15 -44.32 23.55 -29.14
C ARG A 15 -42.88 23.52 -29.67
N SER A 16 -42.08 22.46 -29.50
CA SER A 16 -42.25 21.10 -28.94
C SER A 16 -40.90 20.39 -29.04
N GLY A 17 -40.58 19.51 -28.08
CA GLY A 17 -39.51 18.50 -28.17
C GLY A 17 -38.51 18.64 -27.02
N GLY A 18 -38.43 17.78 -26.00
CA GLY A 18 -38.65 16.33 -26.01
C GLY A 18 -37.30 15.64 -26.18
N GLY A 19 -36.62 15.39 -25.06
CA GLY A 19 -35.35 14.64 -24.95
C GLY A 19 -34.98 14.62 -23.46
N ALA A 20 -35.53 13.66 -22.71
CA ALA A 20 -34.83 12.45 -22.32
C ALA A 20 -33.67 12.77 -21.35
N ILE A 21 -34.00 12.74 -20.06
CA ILE A 21 -33.04 12.59 -18.97
C ILE A 21 -32.63 11.12 -19.03
N GLU A 22 -31.49 10.83 -19.65
CA GLU A 22 -30.83 9.54 -19.50
C GLU A 22 -30.06 9.56 -18.18
N THR A 23 -30.67 8.96 -17.17
CA THR A 23 -29.98 8.39 -16.02
C THR A 23 -29.01 7.32 -16.53
N TRP A 24 -27.72 7.63 -16.52
CA TRP A 24 -26.66 6.63 -16.65
C TRP A 24 -26.53 5.90 -15.31
N ILE A 25 -27.24 4.78 -15.19
CA ILE A 25 -26.89 3.69 -14.29
C ILE A 25 -26.03 2.75 -15.15
N GLY A 26 -24.72 2.95 -15.11
CA GLY A 26 -23.75 2.03 -15.68
C GLY A 26 -23.17 1.19 -14.56
N ALA A 27 -23.71 -0.02 -14.39
CA ALA A 27 -23.00 -1.07 -13.68
C ALA A 27 -21.76 -1.44 -14.50
N THR A 28 -20.57 -1.15 -14.00
CA THR A 28 -19.34 -1.69 -14.56
C THR A 28 -19.06 -3.03 -13.92
N GLU A 29 -19.32 -4.09 -14.69
CA GLU A 29 -18.79 -5.43 -14.48
C GLU A 29 -17.26 -5.36 -14.32
N TRP A 30 -16.78 -5.65 -13.12
CA TRP A 30 -15.39 -6.04 -12.87
C TRP A 30 -15.25 -7.53 -13.19
N THR A 31 -14.98 -7.87 -14.44
CA THR A 31 -14.39 -9.17 -14.77
C THR A 31 -13.35 -9.05 -15.89
N GLY A 32 -12.13 -9.49 -15.58
CA GLY A 32 -11.25 -10.15 -16.54
C GLY A 32 -10.23 -9.29 -17.30
N ARG A 33 -9.05 -9.09 -16.70
CA ARG A 33 -7.78 -9.17 -17.45
C ARG A 33 -6.58 -9.54 -16.58
N SER A 34 -6.46 -10.82 -16.27
CA SER A 34 -5.18 -11.44 -15.95
C SER A 34 -4.32 -11.52 -17.22
N GLY A 35 -3.05 -11.11 -17.15
CA GLY A 35 -2.06 -11.48 -18.16
C GLY A 35 -0.99 -10.43 -18.50
N ALA A 36 -0.15 -10.06 -17.54
CA ALA A 36 1.22 -9.59 -17.82
C ALA A 36 2.12 -9.84 -16.60
N VAL A 37 2.54 -11.10 -16.42
CA VAL A 37 3.67 -11.43 -15.55
C VAL A 37 4.93 -11.01 -16.30
N LEU A 38 5.50 -9.85 -15.97
CA LEU A 38 6.87 -9.52 -16.34
C LEU A 38 7.79 -10.26 -15.36
N SER A 39 8.33 -11.36 -15.85
CA SER A 39 9.44 -12.09 -15.24
C SER A 39 10.63 -11.14 -15.08
N LEU A 40 10.91 -10.76 -13.83
CA LEU A 40 12.10 -10.01 -13.44
C LEU A 40 13.16 -10.99 -12.94
N ALA A 41 13.54 -11.94 -13.78
CA ALA A 41 14.56 -12.93 -13.48
C ALA A 41 15.36 -13.25 -14.75
N ASP A 42 16.14 -12.27 -15.22
CA ASP A 42 17.36 -12.46 -16.01
C ASP A 42 17.95 -11.09 -16.37
N ASP A 43 18.55 -10.40 -15.39
CA ASP A 43 19.52 -9.34 -15.70
C ASP A 43 20.64 -9.28 -14.64
N PRO A 44 21.85 -9.79 -14.94
CA PRO A 44 22.94 -9.91 -13.95
C PRO A 44 23.73 -8.61 -13.70
N THR A 45 23.22 -7.44 -14.09
CA THR A 45 23.95 -6.16 -13.98
C THR A 45 23.53 -5.22 -12.84
N ALA A 46 22.58 -5.61 -11.98
CA ALA A 46 22.07 -4.75 -10.91
C ALA A 46 22.91 -4.73 -9.60
N LEU A 47 24.02 -5.48 -9.50
CA LEU A 47 24.84 -5.58 -8.28
C LEU A 47 26.25 -4.94 -8.44
N ALA A 48 26.32 -3.66 -8.82
CA ALA A 48 27.61 -2.94 -8.85
C ALA A 48 27.61 -1.46 -8.40
N LEU A 49 26.52 -0.91 -7.87
CA LEU A 49 26.48 0.52 -7.49
C LEU A 49 25.85 0.80 -6.11
N VAL A 50 26.33 0.13 -5.06
CA VAL A 50 26.01 0.52 -3.66
C VAL A 50 27.27 0.78 -2.79
N ALA A 51 28.48 0.75 -3.35
CA ALA A 51 29.72 0.91 -2.57
C ALA A 51 30.58 2.15 -2.90
N ALA A 52 30.00 3.26 -3.38
CA ALA A 52 30.79 4.46 -3.70
C ALA A 52 30.04 5.80 -3.54
N VAL A 53 29.42 6.07 -2.38
CA VAL A 53 29.09 7.46 -1.97
C VAL A 53 29.36 7.62 -0.47
N LEU A 54 30.63 7.49 -0.09
CA LEU A 54 31.15 8.03 1.15
C LEU A 54 32.53 8.61 0.85
N ALA A 55 32.69 9.90 1.13
CA ALA A 55 33.85 10.77 0.91
C ALA A 55 33.97 11.40 -0.49
N VAL A 56 33.50 12.64 -0.64
CA VAL A 56 34.26 13.79 -1.20
C VAL A 56 33.59 15.12 -0.80
N VAL A 57 34.24 15.80 0.14
CA VAL A 57 34.52 17.26 0.19
C VAL A 57 33.35 18.26 0.19
N GLY A 58 32.94 18.64 1.41
CA GLY A 58 32.38 19.97 1.69
C GLY A 58 33.52 20.99 1.88
N ALA A 59 33.99 21.59 0.79
CA ALA A 59 34.82 22.79 0.82
C ALA A 59 33.97 23.98 0.40
N ALA A 60 33.60 24.81 1.37
CA ALA A 60 32.93 26.08 1.14
C ALA A 60 33.87 27.06 0.41
N VAL A 61 33.52 27.46 -0.81
CA VAL A 61 34.14 28.60 -1.49
C VAL A 61 33.18 29.77 -1.44
N VAL A 62 33.46 30.69 -0.52
CA VAL A 62 32.89 32.04 -0.48
C VAL A 62 33.58 32.86 -1.57
N VAL A 63 32.92 33.07 -2.71
CA VAL A 63 33.36 34.06 -3.70
C VAL A 63 32.89 35.44 -3.26
N ARG A 64 33.78 36.16 -2.59
CA ARG A 64 33.63 37.58 -2.28
C ARG A 64 34.01 38.39 -3.52
N ILE A 65 33.01 38.86 -4.27
CA ILE A 65 33.19 39.81 -5.36
C ILE A 65 33.71 41.13 -4.77
N ARG A 66 34.97 41.47 -5.09
CA ARG A 66 35.63 42.71 -4.71
C ARG A 66 35.48 43.69 -5.88
N SER A 67 34.55 44.61 -5.74
CA SER A 67 34.36 45.76 -6.61
C SER A 67 35.57 46.70 -6.54
N GLY A 68 36.27 46.86 -7.66
CA GLY A 68 37.34 47.84 -7.86
C GLY A 68 36.91 48.87 -8.89
N THR A 69 36.61 50.09 -8.42
CA THR A 69 36.31 51.27 -9.22
C THR A 69 37.60 51.88 -9.79
N ALA A 70 37.60 52.17 -11.09
CA ALA A 70 38.61 52.96 -11.79
C ALA A 70 38.27 54.46 -11.76
N THR A 71 39.32 55.28 -11.79
CA THR A 71 39.52 56.71 -12.23
C THR A 71 40.62 57.28 -11.32
N ASP A 72 41.66 58.00 -11.72
CA ASP A 72 42.03 58.68 -12.96
C ASP A 72 43.49 59.18 -12.80
N GLY A 73 44.17 59.49 -13.91
CA GLY A 73 44.95 60.75 -13.98
C GLY A 73 46.49 60.76 -13.90
N SER A 74 47.11 60.66 -15.09
CA SER A 74 48.20 61.53 -15.63
C SER A 74 49.66 61.45 -15.13
N GLY A 75 50.59 61.44 -16.11
CA GLY A 75 51.92 62.04 -15.99
C GLY A 75 53.09 61.26 -16.61
N SER A 76 53.37 61.47 -17.91
CA SER A 76 54.54 61.00 -18.71
C SER A 76 55.88 61.65 -18.26
N PRO A 77 57.03 61.54 -19.00
CA PRO A 77 57.45 60.66 -20.11
C PRO A 77 58.88 60.09 -19.95
N ASP A 78 59.33 59.25 -20.91
CA ASP A 78 60.70 59.04 -21.44
C ASP A 78 60.81 57.58 -21.97
N ASP A 79 61.48 57.20 -23.06
CA ASP A 79 62.25 57.85 -24.12
C ASP A 79 62.56 56.73 -25.15
N ARG A 80 62.47 57.02 -26.46
CA ARG A 80 63.13 56.39 -27.64
C ARG A 80 63.08 54.85 -27.80
N SER A 81 62.69 54.29 -28.95
CA SER A 81 63.25 54.57 -30.28
C SER A 81 62.50 53.84 -31.39
N SER A 82 62.57 54.48 -32.55
CA SER A 82 62.09 54.18 -33.90
C SER A 82 62.19 52.72 -34.38
N ASP A 83 61.15 52.27 -35.08
CA ASP A 83 61.26 51.92 -36.51
C ASP A 83 59.88 52.02 -37.19
N GLU A 84 59.88 52.54 -38.41
CA GLU A 84 58.75 52.92 -39.23
C GLU A 84 58.71 52.00 -40.50
N PRO A 85 57.77 52.13 -41.45
CA PRO A 85 56.48 51.46 -41.53
C PRO A 85 56.34 50.55 -42.79
N ALA A 86 55.37 49.62 -42.83
CA ALA A 86 54.67 49.23 -44.08
C ALA A 86 53.60 48.13 -43.86
N GLY A 87 52.41 48.35 -44.46
CA GLY A 87 51.35 47.35 -44.70
C GLY A 87 50.40 47.19 -43.52
N SER A 88 49.26 47.88 -43.40
CA SER A 88 48.12 47.94 -44.32
C SER A 88 47.67 46.58 -44.84
N ASP A 89 47.33 45.67 -43.93
CA ASP A 89 46.22 44.74 -44.10
C ASP A 89 45.47 44.69 -42.76
N VAL A 90 44.61 45.69 -42.55
CA VAL A 90 43.47 45.51 -41.64
C VAL A 90 42.46 44.68 -42.42
N GLU A 91 42.79 43.40 -42.62
CA GLU A 91 41.74 42.40 -42.71
C GLU A 91 40.99 42.52 -41.39
N THR A 92 39.74 42.92 -41.50
CA THR A 92 38.82 42.83 -40.38
C THR A 92 38.77 41.34 -40.04
N GLU A 93 39.56 40.89 -39.06
CA GLU A 93 39.35 39.66 -38.32
C GLU A 93 37.97 39.81 -37.67
N ARG A 94 36.92 39.64 -38.46
CA ARG A 94 35.59 39.33 -37.97
C ARG A 94 35.79 38.00 -37.30
N SER A 95 36.00 38.03 -35.98
CA SER A 95 36.03 36.86 -35.12
C SER A 95 34.89 35.95 -35.57
N ARG A 96 35.27 34.83 -36.20
CA ARG A 96 34.30 33.86 -36.70
C ARG A 96 33.64 33.27 -35.47
N GLU A 97 32.35 33.55 -35.33
CA GLU A 97 31.56 33.10 -34.19
C GLU A 97 31.24 31.62 -34.41
N THR A 98 31.65 30.74 -33.50
CA THR A 98 31.36 29.31 -33.58
C THR A 98 29.98 28.99 -32.98
N VAL A 99 29.46 27.78 -33.20
CA VAL A 99 28.25 27.28 -32.51
C VAL A 99 28.41 27.38 -30.98
N ALA A 100 29.61 27.05 -30.48
CA ALA A 100 29.94 27.14 -29.06
C ALA A 100 29.91 28.60 -28.55
N ASP A 101 30.37 29.56 -29.35
CA ASP A 101 30.37 30.98 -28.96
C ASP A 101 28.97 31.60 -28.99
N ARG A 102 28.09 31.16 -29.90
CA ARG A 102 26.75 31.73 -30.11
C ARG A 102 25.65 31.06 -29.31
N ILE A 103 25.59 29.73 -29.34
CA ILE A 103 24.56 28.93 -28.66
C ILE A 103 25.12 28.45 -27.33
N GLY A 104 26.33 27.85 -27.36
CA GLY A 104 27.00 27.30 -26.18
C GLY A 104 26.54 25.89 -25.84
N GLU A 105 27.49 25.01 -25.50
CA GLU A 105 27.21 23.61 -25.17
C GLU A 105 26.25 23.49 -23.98
N SER A 106 26.39 24.34 -22.96
CA SER A 106 25.48 24.35 -21.81
C SER A 106 24.03 24.70 -22.16
N THR A 107 23.79 25.39 -23.28
CA THR A 107 22.43 25.63 -23.80
C THR A 107 21.89 24.35 -24.45
N LEU A 108 22.73 23.62 -25.18
CA LEU A 108 22.35 22.36 -25.81
C LEU A 108 22.08 21.27 -24.75
N GLU A 109 22.96 21.12 -23.76
CA GLU A 109 22.78 20.20 -22.62
C GLU A 109 21.46 20.44 -21.88
N ARG A 110 21.08 21.72 -21.69
CA ARG A 110 19.80 22.10 -21.06
C ARG A 110 18.57 21.79 -21.90
N LEU A 111 18.71 21.89 -23.22
CA LEU A 111 17.61 21.68 -24.16
C LEU A 111 17.45 20.23 -24.58
N GLU A 112 18.48 19.41 -24.42
CA GLU A 112 18.50 18.00 -24.83
C GLU A 112 17.34 17.17 -24.24
N PRO A 113 16.95 17.30 -22.96
CA PRO A 113 15.80 16.57 -22.43
C PRO A 113 14.44 17.02 -23.01
N ILE A 114 14.35 18.26 -23.48
CA ILE A 114 13.10 18.92 -23.88
C ILE A 114 12.86 18.76 -25.39
N VAL A 115 13.91 19.03 -26.18
CA VAL A 115 13.90 19.12 -27.65
C VAL A 115 15.07 18.33 -28.27
N PRO A 116 15.19 17.01 -27.99
CA PRO A 116 16.35 16.20 -28.39
C PRO A 116 16.63 16.28 -29.89
N ASP A 117 15.59 16.15 -30.73
CA ASP A 117 15.74 16.17 -32.20
C ASP A 117 16.32 17.50 -32.71
N ALA A 118 16.01 18.62 -32.05
CA ALA A 118 16.52 19.93 -32.44
C ALA A 118 17.98 20.11 -32.00
N VAL A 119 18.35 19.58 -30.82
CA VAL A 119 19.73 19.56 -30.33
C VAL A 119 20.61 18.68 -31.22
N ASP A 120 20.14 17.50 -31.61
CA ASP A 120 20.89 16.59 -32.48
C ASP A 120 21.21 17.23 -33.83
N ARG A 121 20.23 17.88 -34.47
CA ARG A 121 20.45 18.63 -35.71
C ARG A 121 21.50 19.74 -35.57
N VAL A 122 21.55 20.41 -34.42
CA VAL A 122 22.55 21.45 -34.15
C VAL A 122 23.93 20.84 -33.92
N ARG A 123 24.01 19.71 -33.22
CA ARG A 123 25.25 18.95 -33.02
C ARG A 123 25.80 18.39 -34.33
N GLU A 124 24.94 17.94 -35.25
CA GLU A 124 25.32 17.54 -36.62
C GLU A 124 25.96 18.72 -37.37
N VAL A 125 25.33 19.90 -37.34
CA VAL A 125 25.88 21.13 -37.97
C VAL A 125 27.23 21.52 -37.36
N ALA A 126 27.41 21.36 -36.04
CA ALA A 126 28.67 21.62 -35.36
C ALA A 126 29.76 20.59 -35.67
N ALA A 127 29.39 19.35 -35.99
CA ALA A 127 30.31 18.27 -36.32
C ALA A 127 30.77 18.30 -37.79
N ASP A 128 29.87 18.64 -38.71
CA ASP A 128 30.14 18.67 -40.15
C ASP A 128 30.95 19.90 -40.58
N ASP A 129 30.84 21.00 -39.85
CA ASP A 129 31.50 22.26 -40.20
C ASP A 129 32.27 22.81 -39.00
N ARG A 130 33.62 22.72 -39.06
CA ARG A 130 34.49 23.29 -38.00
C ARG A 130 34.44 24.82 -37.96
N ASP A 131 33.95 25.45 -39.03
CA ASP A 131 33.73 26.89 -39.17
C ASP A 131 32.38 27.15 -39.88
N PRO A 132 31.24 26.91 -39.20
CA PRO A 132 29.93 27.04 -39.83
C PRO A 132 29.65 28.47 -40.26
N ASP A 133 29.22 28.64 -41.52
CA ASP A 133 28.80 29.95 -42.03
C ASP A 133 27.64 30.52 -41.20
N ARG A 134 27.55 31.85 -41.10
CA ARG A 134 26.51 32.56 -40.33
C ARG A 134 25.09 32.09 -40.64
N ALA A 135 24.81 31.73 -41.89
CA ALA A 135 23.51 31.21 -42.31
C ALA A 135 23.18 29.82 -41.72
N ALA A 136 24.20 28.98 -41.48
CA ALA A 136 24.06 27.70 -40.80
C ALA A 136 23.77 27.91 -39.31
N LEU A 137 24.49 28.83 -38.66
CA LEU A 137 24.22 29.23 -37.27
C LEU A 137 22.81 29.80 -37.08
N ASP A 138 22.39 30.69 -37.99
CA ASP A 138 21.03 31.26 -37.95
C ASP A 138 19.95 30.19 -38.20
N ARG A 139 20.28 29.11 -38.91
CA ARG A 139 19.37 27.96 -39.11
C ARG A 139 19.29 27.11 -37.84
N ALA A 140 20.43 26.76 -37.26
CA ALA A 140 20.54 26.03 -36.00
C ALA A 140 19.76 26.73 -34.86
N GLU A 141 19.94 28.05 -34.70
CA GLU A 141 19.23 28.83 -33.69
C GLU A 141 17.71 28.85 -33.93
N ARG A 142 17.26 28.94 -35.20
CA ARG A 142 15.83 28.87 -35.57
C ARG A 142 15.24 27.49 -35.33
N ASP A 143 16.02 26.44 -35.55
CA ASP A 143 15.55 25.07 -35.35
C ASP A 143 15.39 24.75 -33.86
N LEU A 144 16.26 25.28 -32.99
CA LEU A 144 16.08 25.21 -31.53
C LEU A 144 14.88 26.03 -31.06
N ARG A 145 14.69 27.26 -31.56
CA ARG A 145 13.51 28.07 -31.23
C ARG A 145 12.22 27.36 -31.63
N ARG A 146 12.16 26.83 -32.86
CA ARG A 146 11.01 26.06 -33.32
C ARG A 146 10.78 24.83 -32.47
N GLY A 147 11.83 24.10 -32.11
CA GLY A 147 11.71 22.95 -31.21
C GLY A 147 11.07 23.33 -29.87
N LEU A 148 11.46 24.47 -29.29
CA LEU A 148 10.85 24.98 -28.05
C LEU A 148 9.40 25.43 -28.25
N GLU A 149 9.08 26.07 -29.38
CA GLU A 149 7.70 26.43 -29.75
C GLU A 149 6.82 25.17 -29.86
N ASP A 150 7.33 24.13 -30.52
CA ASP A 150 6.66 22.84 -30.66
C ASP A 150 6.48 22.16 -29.29
N ALA A 151 7.52 22.17 -28.44
CA ALA A 151 7.44 21.61 -27.08
C ALA A 151 6.40 22.33 -26.20
N LEU A 152 6.27 23.66 -26.32
CA LEU A 152 5.23 24.44 -25.66
C LEU A 152 3.83 24.15 -26.23
N ALA A 153 3.72 23.92 -27.54
CA ALA A 153 2.44 23.59 -28.17
C ALA A 153 1.95 22.19 -27.79
N ASP A 154 2.89 21.25 -27.61
CA ASP A 154 2.64 19.88 -27.19
C ASP A 154 2.39 19.73 -25.67
N GLY A 155 2.55 20.82 -24.90
CA GLY A 155 2.39 20.79 -23.43
C GLY A 155 3.51 20.03 -22.71
N ARG A 156 4.69 19.86 -23.32
CA ARG A 156 5.84 19.18 -22.68
C ARG A 156 6.36 19.93 -21.45
N LEU A 157 6.10 21.23 -21.39
CA LEU A 157 6.45 22.11 -20.28
C LEU A 157 5.26 22.41 -19.37
N ASP A 158 4.11 21.73 -19.57
CA ASP A 158 2.99 21.80 -18.62
C ASP A 158 3.44 21.07 -17.34
N VAL A 159 3.38 21.79 -16.23
CA VAL A 159 3.67 21.24 -14.89
C VAL A 159 2.50 20.36 -14.40
N GLY A 160 1.35 20.44 -15.08
CA GLY A 160 0.19 19.57 -14.89
C GLY A 160 0.53 18.09 -14.91
N LEU A 161 -0.07 17.36 -13.97
CA LEU A 161 0.07 15.90 -13.87
C LEU A 161 -1.30 15.25 -14.01
N THR A 162 -1.34 14.16 -14.77
CA THR A 162 -2.52 13.31 -14.93
C THR A 162 -2.18 11.94 -14.36
N ALA A 163 -3.07 11.41 -13.54
CA ALA A 163 -3.00 10.08 -12.97
C ALA A 163 -3.16 8.99 -14.06
N PRO A 164 -2.74 7.75 -13.79
CA PRO A 164 -2.85 6.64 -14.75
C PRO A 164 -4.29 6.35 -15.21
N ASP A 165 -5.28 6.66 -14.38
CA ASP A 165 -6.72 6.55 -14.65
C ASP A 165 -7.29 7.68 -15.54
N GLY A 166 -6.49 8.71 -15.82
CA GLY A 166 -6.86 9.86 -16.64
C GLY A 166 -7.34 11.09 -15.86
N GLU A 167 -7.43 11.04 -14.53
CA GLU A 167 -7.80 12.21 -13.72
C GLU A 167 -6.62 13.18 -13.52
N ARG A 168 -6.87 14.49 -13.58
CA ARG A 168 -5.83 15.51 -13.43
C ARG A 168 -5.66 15.89 -11.96
N TYR A 169 -4.42 15.97 -11.50
CA TYR A 169 -4.10 16.43 -10.15
C TYR A 169 -4.28 17.94 -9.98
N GLU A 170 -4.84 18.37 -8.84
CA GLU A 170 -4.95 19.78 -8.43
C GLU A 170 -3.64 20.26 -7.79
N ILE A 171 -2.62 20.49 -8.62
CA ILE A 171 -1.27 20.93 -8.20
C ILE A 171 -1.30 22.24 -7.37
N VAL A 172 -2.35 23.04 -7.50
CA VAL A 172 -2.59 24.27 -6.70
C VAL A 172 -2.68 24.04 -5.19
N ASN A 173 -2.93 22.80 -4.76
CA ASN A 173 -3.01 22.42 -3.35
C ASN A 173 -1.67 21.91 -2.78
N LEU A 174 -0.64 21.73 -3.62
CA LEU A 174 0.69 21.33 -3.16
C LEU A 174 1.35 22.38 -2.26
N PRO A 175 2.40 22.05 -1.49
CA PRO A 175 3.23 23.04 -0.81
C PRO A 175 3.74 24.16 -1.74
N SER A 176 3.94 25.38 -1.22
CA SER A 176 4.35 26.55 -2.03
C SER A 176 5.59 26.31 -2.89
N ARG A 177 6.57 25.54 -2.37
CA ARG A 177 7.78 25.16 -3.12
C ARG A 177 7.53 24.41 -4.43
N TYR A 178 6.34 23.81 -4.60
CA TYR A 178 5.93 23.09 -5.81
C TYR A 178 4.97 23.90 -6.68
N ARG A 179 4.32 24.92 -6.11
CA ARG A 179 3.35 25.81 -6.80
C ARG A 179 4.00 27.03 -7.42
N GLU A 180 5.21 27.34 -7.00
CA GLU A 180 5.97 28.52 -7.36
C GLU A 180 7.35 28.10 -7.87
N LEU A 181 7.79 28.70 -8.96
CA LEU A 181 9.08 28.46 -9.59
C LEU A 181 9.78 29.79 -9.85
N ALA A 182 11.05 29.90 -9.47
CA ALA A 182 11.89 31.03 -9.84
C ALA A 182 12.46 30.82 -11.25
N VAL A 183 12.00 31.61 -12.22
CA VAL A 183 12.41 31.46 -13.62
C VAL A 183 13.64 32.33 -13.92
N PRO A 184 14.76 31.73 -14.37
CA PRO A 184 15.95 32.48 -14.76
C PRO A 184 15.77 33.28 -16.06
N PRO A 185 16.65 34.26 -16.36
CA PRO A 185 17.68 34.82 -15.47
C PRO A 185 17.17 35.83 -14.43
N SER A 186 15.93 36.33 -14.55
CA SER A 186 15.41 37.37 -13.64
C SER A 186 15.26 36.90 -12.20
N GLY A 187 15.09 35.58 -11.99
CA GLY A 187 14.77 35.01 -10.69
C GLY A 187 13.36 35.37 -10.24
N GLU A 188 12.50 35.72 -11.20
CA GLU A 188 11.10 36.04 -10.95
C GLU A 188 10.35 34.77 -10.55
N THR A 189 9.68 34.82 -9.40
CA THR A 189 8.83 33.73 -8.95
C THR A 189 7.50 33.80 -9.67
N VAL A 190 7.20 32.78 -10.47
CA VAL A 190 5.92 32.61 -11.16
C VAL A 190 5.17 31.41 -10.60
N HIS A 191 3.85 31.44 -10.67
CA HIS A 191 3.04 30.26 -10.41
C HIS A 191 3.21 29.24 -11.54
N VAL A 192 3.13 27.94 -11.21
CA VAL A 192 3.29 26.84 -12.18
C VAL A 192 2.35 26.94 -13.38
N GLU A 193 1.13 27.46 -13.21
CA GLU A 193 0.18 27.70 -14.31
C GLU A 193 0.66 28.77 -15.31
N SER A 194 1.58 29.64 -14.88
CA SER A 194 2.19 30.69 -15.70
C SER A 194 3.60 30.33 -16.19
N ALA A 195 4.12 29.14 -15.86
CA ALA A 195 5.48 28.74 -16.20
C ALA A 195 5.72 28.70 -17.72
N GLU A 196 4.80 28.08 -18.48
CA GLU A 196 4.88 28.06 -19.95
C GLU A 196 4.79 29.45 -20.57
N ALA A 197 3.96 30.33 -19.99
CA ALA A 197 3.84 31.71 -20.45
C ALA A 197 5.15 32.48 -20.23
N ALA A 198 5.85 32.23 -19.12
CA ALA A 198 7.17 32.80 -18.87
C ALA A 198 8.22 32.29 -19.88
N VAL A 199 8.23 31.00 -20.21
CA VAL A 199 9.13 30.46 -21.26
C VAL A 199 8.81 31.08 -22.62
N ARG A 200 7.52 31.18 -22.97
CA ARG A 200 7.05 31.79 -24.22
C ARG A 200 7.47 33.26 -24.32
N ASP A 201 7.31 34.05 -23.27
CA ASP A 201 7.75 35.45 -23.23
C ASP A 201 9.26 35.58 -23.51
N ARG A 202 10.08 34.71 -22.92
CA ARG A 202 11.53 34.70 -23.17
C ARG A 202 11.90 34.22 -24.56
N LEU A 203 11.11 33.33 -25.14
CA LEU A 203 11.32 32.87 -26.51
C LEU A 203 11.01 33.98 -27.53
N GLU A 204 9.98 34.79 -27.27
CA GLU A 204 9.54 35.89 -28.13
C GLU A 204 10.40 37.15 -27.98
N ASN A 205 10.72 37.54 -26.73
CA ASN A 205 11.33 38.82 -26.41
C ASN A 205 12.81 38.73 -25.99
N GLY A 206 13.33 37.53 -25.74
CA GLY A 206 14.66 37.28 -25.19
C GLY A 206 15.64 36.56 -26.13
N THR A 207 16.80 36.22 -25.58
CA THR A 207 17.80 35.39 -26.27
C THR A 207 17.48 33.90 -26.15
N LEU A 208 17.94 33.07 -27.09
CA LEU A 208 17.75 31.62 -27.01
C LEU A 208 18.31 31.03 -25.70
N ARG A 209 19.42 31.59 -25.18
CA ARG A 209 20.01 31.15 -23.90
C ARG A 209 19.10 31.41 -22.71
N GLU A 210 18.39 32.54 -22.71
CA GLU A 210 17.43 32.88 -21.65
C GLU A 210 16.20 31.99 -21.74
N ALA A 211 15.68 31.77 -22.96
CA ALA A 211 14.57 30.85 -23.19
C ALA A 211 14.94 29.40 -22.79
N ALA A 212 16.16 28.95 -23.12
CA ALA A 212 16.66 27.63 -22.73
C ALA A 212 16.86 27.49 -21.22
N ALA A 213 17.39 28.52 -20.55
CA ALA A 213 17.52 28.51 -19.10
C ALA A 213 16.14 28.46 -18.41
N ALA A 214 15.16 29.22 -18.92
CA ALA A 214 13.79 29.20 -18.42
C ALA A 214 13.14 27.83 -18.65
N ALA A 215 13.23 27.28 -19.87
CA ALA A 215 12.67 25.98 -20.23
C ALA A 215 13.25 24.85 -19.38
N ALA A 216 14.58 24.83 -19.17
CA ALA A 216 15.23 23.84 -18.32
C ALA A 216 14.81 23.95 -16.84
N ALA A 217 14.65 25.17 -16.32
CA ALA A 217 14.16 25.36 -14.95
C ALA A 217 12.70 24.87 -14.80
N VAL A 218 11.85 25.09 -15.83
CA VAL A 218 10.47 24.58 -15.85
C VAL A 218 10.46 23.06 -15.92
N ASP A 219 11.28 22.45 -16.78
CA ASP A 219 11.35 21.00 -16.92
C ASP A 219 11.88 20.31 -15.64
N GLU A 220 12.94 20.85 -15.02
CA GLU A 220 13.45 20.36 -13.74
C GLU A 220 12.38 20.44 -12.63
N HIS A 221 11.65 21.55 -12.56
CA HIS A 221 10.57 21.73 -11.59
C HIS A 221 9.41 20.78 -11.85
N ARG A 222 9.02 20.57 -13.12
CA ARG A 222 8.01 19.59 -13.52
C ARG A 222 8.40 18.19 -13.07
N GLU A 223 9.65 17.78 -13.32
CA GLU A 223 10.15 16.49 -12.85
C GLU A 223 10.14 16.37 -11.32
N GLU A 224 10.46 17.45 -10.60
CA GLU A 224 10.40 17.47 -9.15
C GLU A 224 8.97 17.26 -8.63
N VAL A 225 8.00 17.98 -9.22
CA VAL A 225 6.57 17.83 -8.89
C VAL A 225 6.11 16.40 -9.20
N HIS A 226 6.43 15.87 -10.38
CA HIS A 226 6.06 14.51 -10.76
C HIS A 226 6.64 13.47 -9.80
N ARG A 227 7.91 13.62 -9.42
CA ARG A 227 8.58 12.72 -8.47
C ARG A 227 7.95 12.79 -7.09
N TYR A 228 7.56 13.99 -6.65
CA TYR A 228 6.89 14.19 -5.37
C TYR A 228 5.51 13.53 -5.35
N VAL A 229 4.67 13.78 -6.36
CA VAL A 229 3.31 13.22 -6.43
C VAL A 229 3.37 11.71 -6.55
N ARG A 230 4.17 11.14 -7.46
CA ARG A 230 4.30 9.68 -7.63
C ARG A 230 4.74 8.95 -6.37
N ARG A 231 5.61 9.57 -5.57
CA ARG A 231 6.03 8.99 -4.29
C ARG A 231 4.85 8.89 -3.32
N ARG A 232 4.05 9.96 -3.23
CA ARG A 232 2.87 10.00 -2.35
C ARG A 232 1.74 9.11 -2.84
N GLU A 233 1.51 9.09 -4.15
CA GLU A 233 0.59 8.19 -4.82
C GLU A 233 0.92 6.73 -4.52
N GLY A 234 2.19 6.32 -4.64
CA GLY A 234 2.59 4.95 -4.34
C GLY A 234 2.30 4.50 -2.90
N GLU A 235 2.46 5.39 -1.91
CA GLU A 235 2.08 5.09 -0.52
C GLU A 235 0.55 4.90 -0.36
N ILE A 236 -0.23 5.67 -1.10
CA ILE A 236 -1.71 5.63 -1.06
C ILE A 236 -2.25 4.40 -1.80
N VAL A 237 -1.74 4.10 -3.00
CA VAL A 237 -2.15 2.94 -3.81
C VAL A 237 -1.88 1.64 -3.07
N ASN A 238 -0.71 1.49 -2.43
CA ASN A 238 -0.43 0.29 -1.64
C ASN A 238 -1.45 0.07 -0.50
N LEU A 239 -1.87 1.15 0.19
CA LEU A 239 -2.89 1.06 1.23
C LEU A 239 -4.26 0.68 0.65
N GLN A 240 -4.60 1.21 -0.52
CA GLN A 240 -5.84 0.84 -1.21
C GLN A 240 -5.84 -0.64 -1.58
N ASP A 241 -4.75 -1.14 -2.18
CA ASP A 241 -4.61 -2.56 -2.53
C ASP A 241 -4.75 -3.47 -1.30
N GLU A 242 -4.18 -3.08 -0.15
CA GLU A 242 -4.31 -3.82 1.11
C GLU A 242 -5.77 -3.86 1.60
N ILE A 243 -6.49 -2.73 1.58
CA ILE A 243 -7.91 -2.67 1.98
C ILE A 243 -8.76 -3.50 1.02
N GLU A 244 -8.55 -3.37 -0.29
CA GLU A 244 -9.30 -4.13 -1.30
C GLU A 244 -9.08 -5.64 -1.15
N ALA A 245 -7.87 -6.07 -0.81
CA ALA A 245 -7.57 -7.47 -0.50
C ALA A 245 -8.33 -7.95 0.75
N THR A 246 -8.28 -7.19 1.86
CA THR A 246 -9.03 -7.52 3.09
C THR A 246 -10.54 -7.58 2.84
N LEU A 247 -11.10 -6.63 2.10
CA LEU A 247 -12.51 -6.67 1.71
C LEU A 247 -12.83 -7.84 0.77
N GLY A 248 -11.86 -8.27 -0.04
CA GLY A 248 -11.93 -9.49 -0.84
C GLY A 248 -12.10 -10.73 0.04
N ASP A 249 -11.27 -10.87 1.06
CA ASP A 249 -11.32 -11.97 2.03
C ASP A 249 -12.65 -11.97 2.80
N VAL A 250 -13.12 -10.80 3.23
CA VAL A 250 -14.45 -10.61 3.85
C VAL A 250 -15.56 -11.16 2.96
N ARG A 251 -15.59 -10.77 1.67
CA ARG A 251 -16.61 -11.25 0.73
C ARG A 251 -16.53 -12.77 0.56
N GLU A 252 -15.32 -13.33 0.43
CA GLU A 252 -15.14 -14.77 0.29
C GLU A 252 -15.64 -15.54 1.51
N LEU A 253 -15.37 -15.03 2.72
CA LEU A 253 -15.86 -15.64 3.96
C LEU A 253 -17.39 -15.56 4.08
N VAL A 254 -17.99 -14.43 3.73
CA VAL A 254 -19.47 -14.27 3.71
C VAL A 254 -20.11 -15.22 2.70
N ASP A 255 -19.53 -15.37 1.51
CA ASP A 255 -20.04 -16.26 0.45
C ASP A 255 -20.02 -17.75 0.84
N ARG A 256 -19.21 -18.14 1.84
CA ARG A 256 -19.20 -19.51 2.39
C ARG A 256 -20.34 -19.76 3.38
N LEU A 257 -20.97 -18.72 3.91
CA LEU A 257 -22.10 -18.86 4.80
C LEU A 257 -23.34 -19.31 4.02
N GLU A 258 -24.19 -20.12 4.66
CA GLU A 258 -25.41 -20.62 4.02
C GLU A 258 -26.69 -20.15 4.73
N GLY A 259 -27.79 -20.14 3.99
CA GLY A 259 -29.15 -19.95 4.53
C GLY A 259 -29.45 -18.53 5.02
N SER A 260 -30.38 -18.42 5.97
CA SER A 260 -30.86 -17.12 6.49
C SER A 260 -29.80 -16.31 7.26
N LEU A 261 -28.74 -16.97 7.72
CA LEU A 261 -27.59 -16.36 8.35
C LEU A 261 -26.77 -15.63 7.29
N ALA A 262 -26.51 -16.26 6.14
CA ALA A 262 -25.83 -15.62 5.01
C ALA A 262 -26.58 -14.37 4.56
N ASP A 263 -27.91 -14.46 4.35
CA ASP A 263 -28.73 -13.31 3.97
C ASP A 263 -28.63 -12.15 4.98
N ARG A 264 -28.54 -12.47 6.28
CA ARG A 264 -28.44 -11.45 7.33
C ARG A 264 -27.04 -10.85 7.44
N VAL A 265 -26.02 -11.69 7.33
CA VAL A 265 -24.62 -11.28 7.35
C VAL A 265 -24.32 -10.43 6.12
N ASP A 266 -24.84 -10.78 4.95
CA ASP A 266 -24.79 -9.94 3.74
C ASP A 266 -25.36 -8.54 4.00
N ASP A 267 -26.58 -8.47 4.57
CA ASP A 267 -27.25 -7.21 4.93
C ASP A 267 -26.40 -6.34 5.89
N PHE A 268 -25.68 -6.97 6.83
CA PHE A 268 -24.90 -6.28 7.85
C PHE A 268 -23.49 -5.92 7.37
N VAL A 269 -22.74 -6.91 6.91
CA VAL A 269 -21.33 -6.85 6.58
C VAL A 269 -21.12 -6.27 5.19
N LEU A 270 -21.87 -6.69 4.17
CA LEU A 270 -21.68 -6.16 2.82
C LEU A 270 -22.43 -4.85 2.63
N ALA A 271 -23.70 -4.79 3.06
CA ALA A 271 -24.55 -3.62 2.83
C ALA A 271 -24.49 -2.54 3.93
N GLY A 272 -23.79 -2.78 5.05
CA GLY A 272 -23.57 -1.77 6.10
C GLY A 272 -24.85 -1.34 6.83
N ARG A 273 -25.80 -2.26 7.06
CA ARG A 273 -27.09 -1.92 7.70
C ARG A 273 -27.11 -2.06 9.21
N HIS A 274 -25.94 -2.11 9.85
CA HIS A 274 -25.81 -2.28 11.29
C HIS A 274 -25.01 -1.12 11.88
N ASP A 275 -25.57 -0.43 12.87
CA ASP A 275 -25.00 0.83 13.40
C ASP A 275 -23.65 0.64 14.12
N GLU A 276 -23.31 -0.59 14.51
CA GLU A 276 -22.07 -0.92 15.24
C GLU A 276 -20.94 -1.41 14.32
N VAL A 277 -21.19 -1.65 13.03
CA VAL A 277 -20.20 -2.20 12.10
C VAL A 277 -20.31 -1.49 10.77
N GLU A 278 -19.21 -0.88 10.32
CA GLU A 278 -19.12 -0.32 8.98
C GLU A 278 -19.07 -1.45 7.95
N GLY A 279 -20.00 -1.40 6.98
CA GLY A 279 -20.06 -2.42 5.94
C GLY A 279 -19.07 -2.18 4.82
N VAL A 280 -18.81 -3.22 4.01
CA VAL A 280 -17.96 -3.16 2.81
C VAL A 280 -18.33 -1.97 1.91
N ALA A 281 -19.61 -1.73 1.68
CA ALA A 281 -20.07 -0.63 0.82
C ALA A 281 -19.77 0.78 1.39
N GLU A 282 -19.61 0.91 2.70
CA GLU A 282 -19.22 2.17 3.36
C GLU A 282 -17.71 2.36 3.28
N ILE A 283 -16.94 1.31 3.58
CA ILE A 283 -15.48 1.31 3.47
C ILE A 283 -15.04 1.59 2.02
N GLU A 284 -15.69 0.99 1.01
CA GLU A 284 -15.44 1.28 -0.42
C GLU A 284 -15.72 2.75 -0.78
N ARG A 285 -16.73 3.35 -0.14
CA ARG A 285 -17.03 4.77 -0.33
C ARG A 285 -15.90 5.62 0.24
N ASP A 286 -15.38 5.28 1.41
CA ASP A 286 -14.26 5.98 2.04
C ASP A 286 -12.97 5.85 1.22
N VAL A 287 -12.68 4.67 0.67
CA VAL A 287 -11.59 4.47 -0.30
C VAL A 287 -11.77 5.36 -1.54
N SER A 288 -13.01 5.49 -2.04
CA SER A 288 -13.34 6.37 -3.16
C SER A 288 -13.23 7.86 -2.80
N ASP A 289 -13.58 8.24 -1.57
CA ASP A 289 -13.39 9.59 -1.03
C ASP A 289 -11.88 9.92 -0.92
N ALA A 290 -11.07 8.99 -0.40
CA ALA A 290 -9.63 9.13 -0.31
C ALA A 290 -8.95 9.26 -1.69
N THR A 291 -9.44 8.54 -2.70
CA THR A 291 -8.98 8.68 -4.08
C THR A 291 -9.23 10.11 -4.60
N ARG A 292 -10.39 10.69 -4.29
CA ARG A 292 -10.68 12.09 -4.64
C ARG A 292 -9.77 13.06 -3.87
N SER A 293 -9.46 12.78 -2.60
CA SER A 293 -8.50 13.54 -1.80
C SER A 293 -7.07 13.48 -2.39
N LEU A 294 -6.66 12.32 -2.91
CA LEU A 294 -5.40 12.11 -3.64
C LEU A 294 -5.32 13.00 -4.90
N HIS A 295 -6.34 13.00 -5.75
CA HIS A 295 -6.35 13.85 -6.96
C HIS A 295 -6.36 15.34 -6.62
N ARG A 296 -6.92 15.73 -5.47
CA ARG A 296 -6.82 17.09 -4.94
C ARG A 296 -5.46 17.42 -4.33
N CYS A 297 -4.49 16.51 -4.37
CA CYS A 297 -3.18 16.63 -3.71
C CYS A 297 -3.27 16.85 -2.18
N SER A 298 -4.38 16.43 -1.54
CA SER A 298 -4.49 16.40 -0.08
C SER A 298 -4.02 15.05 0.46
N PHE A 299 -2.72 14.78 0.30
CA PHE A 299 -2.15 13.45 0.58
C PHE A 299 -2.30 13.02 2.05
N ASP A 300 -2.17 13.97 2.99
CA ASP A 300 -2.27 13.65 4.41
C ASP A 300 -3.72 13.28 4.79
N ASP A 301 -4.72 13.93 4.18
CA ASP A 301 -6.13 13.60 4.37
C ASP A 301 -6.45 12.24 3.73
N ALA A 302 -6.04 12.02 2.48
CA ALA A 302 -6.22 10.74 1.80
C ALA A 302 -5.59 9.57 2.58
N GLN A 303 -4.38 9.75 3.12
CA GLN A 303 -3.73 8.73 3.95
C GLN A 303 -4.43 8.50 5.28
N ARG A 304 -5.06 9.54 5.85
CA ARG A 304 -5.83 9.37 7.08
C ARG A 304 -7.12 8.61 6.81
N GLU A 305 -7.88 9.03 5.80
CA GLU A 305 -9.11 8.36 5.35
C GLU A 305 -8.86 6.88 5.03
N LEU A 306 -7.73 6.53 4.37
CA LEU A 306 -7.38 5.13 4.12
C LEU A 306 -6.95 4.35 5.35
N ARG A 307 -6.31 4.99 6.33
CA ARG A 307 -5.97 4.29 7.60
C ARG A 307 -7.22 3.98 8.39
N ASP A 308 -8.16 4.93 8.44
CA ASP A 308 -9.45 4.76 9.10
C ASP A 308 -10.24 3.63 8.39
N ALA A 309 -10.29 3.64 7.05
CA ALA A 309 -10.93 2.58 6.25
C ALA A 309 -10.27 1.20 6.39
N ARG A 310 -8.94 1.15 6.55
CA ARG A 310 -8.22 -0.10 6.83
C ARG A 310 -8.58 -0.67 8.19
N GLU A 311 -8.59 0.17 9.22
CA GLU A 311 -8.97 -0.26 10.57
C GLU A 311 -10.40 -0.85 10.57
N ALA A 312 -11.33 -0.18 9.88
CA ALA A 312 -12.69 -0.70 9.68
C ALA A 312 -12.72 -2.03 8.90
N ALA A 313 -11.91 -2.17 7.84
CA ALA A 313 -11.83 -3.42 7.08
C ALA A 313 -11.25 -4.58 7.90
N ASP A 314 -10.23 -4.33 8.72
CA ASP A 314 -9.62 -5.30 9.61
C ASP A 314 -10.63 -5.74 10.71
N GLU A 315 -11.37 -4.78 11.30
CA GLU A 315 -12.45 -5.08 12.26
C GLU A 315 -13.57 -5.92 11.62
N LEU A 316 -13.93 -5.60 10.38
CA LEU A 316 -14.94 -6.33 9.62
C LEU A 316 -14.49 -7.76 9.33
N LEU A 317 -13.22 -7.97 8.96
CA LEU A 317 -12.64 -9.29 8.75
C LEU A 317 -12.70 -10.13 10.02
N VAL A 318 -12.27 -9.57 11.16
CA VAL A 318 -12.34 -10.25 12.47
C VAL A 318 -13.78 -10.62 12.84
N THR A 319 -14.73 -9.74 12.50
CA THR A 319 -16.16 -10.00 12.70
C THR A 319 -16.66 -11.18 11.88
N VAL A 320 -16.29 -11.26 10.61
CA VAL A 320 -16.71 -12.37 9.74
C VAL A 320 -16.00 -13.68 10.11
N ASP A 321 -14.72 -13.63 10.47
CA ASP A 321 -13.98 -14.80 10.97
C ASP A 321 -14.61 -15.38 12.23
N LEU A 322 -15.06 -14.53 13.17
CA LEU A 322 -15.82 -14.98 14.34
C LEU A 322 -17.08 -15.74 13.91
N LEU A 323 -17.83 -15.24 12.94
CA LEU A 323 -19.05 -15.89 12.44
C LEU A 323 -18.75 -17.22 11.76
N GLY A 324 -17.67 -17.30 10.98
CA GLY A 324 -17.17 -18.55 10.40
C GLY A 324 -16.81 -19.58 11.47
N GLY A 325 -16.08 -19.17 12.51
CA GLY A 325 -15.75 -20.02 13.66
C GLY A 325 -16.97 -20.47 14.45
N LEU A 326 -17.99 -19.61 14.55
CA LEU A 326 -19.27 -19.93 15.19
C LEU A 326 -20.03 -21.00 14.41
N VAL A 327 -20.15 -20.85 13.08
CA VAL A 327 -20.75 -21.88 12.22
C VAL A 327 -19.99 -23.20 12.34
N GLY A 328 -18.66 -23.17 12.29
CA GLY A 328 -17.84 -24.36 12.51
C GLY A 328 -18.12 -25.01 13.87
N THR A 329 -18.25 -24.23 14.94
CA THR A 329 -18.55 -24.76 16.29
C THR A 329 -19.94 -25.39 16.37
N ILE A 330 -20.92 -24.81 15.68
CA ILE A 330 -22.28 -25.37 15.57
C ILE A 330 -22.26 -26.73 14.87
N GLU A 331 -21.51 -26.86 13.78
CA GLU A 331 -21.40 -28.13 13.04
C GLU A 331 -20.82 -29.26 13.89
N HIS A 332 -20.03 -28.92 14.91
CA HIS A 332 -19.47 -29.87 15.87
C HIS A 332 -20.39 -30.15 17.08
N GLY A 333 -21.58 -29.52 17.14
CA GLY A 333 -22.67 -29.82 18.08
C GLY A 333 -22.63 -29.06 19.42
N SER A 334 -21.47 -28.64 19.90
CA SER A 334 -21.37 -27.80 21.11
C SER A 334 -20.01 -27.15 21.22
N GLY A 335 -19.94 -25.96 21.82
CA GLY A 335 -18.66 -25.32 22.11
C GLY A 335 -18.81 -23.88 22.60
N THR A 336 -17.66 -23.26 22.85
CA THR A 336 -17.55 -21.87 23.29
C THR A 336 -16.64 -21.16 22.32
N VAL A 337 -17.12 -20.04 21.76
CA VAL A 337 -16.33 -19.16 20.90
C VAL A 337 -16.05 -17.89 21.68
N GLU A 338 -14.77 -17.58 21.89
CA GLU A 338 -14.37 -16.34 22.55
C GLU A 338 -14.64 -15.15 21.62
N LEU A 339 -15.15 -14.06 22.19
CA LEU A 339 -15.39 -12.80 21.50
C LEU A 339 -14.11 -11.96 21.53
N PRO A 340 -13.53 -11.63 20.36
CA PRO A 340 -12.51 -10.60 20.24
C PRO A 340 -12.94 -9.30 20.95
N THR A 341 -11.98 -8.58 21.53
CA THR A 341 -12.24 -7.35 22.28
C THR A 341 -12.88 -6.25 21.44
N ASP A 342 -12.67 -6.33 20.13
CA ASP A 342 -13.02 -5.29 19.19
C ASP A 342 -14.43 -5.51 18.62
N ILE A 343 -15.07 -6.66 18.90
CA ILE A 343 -16.42 -6.95 18.42
C ILE A 343 -17.48 -6.50 19.43
N SER A 344 -18.44 -5.72 18.95
CA SER A 344 -19.60 -5.30 19.74
C SER A 344 -20.48 -6.50 20.16
N THR A 345 -20.64 -6.69 21.47
CA THR A 345 -21.59 -7.68 22.02
C THR A 345 -23.03 -7.45 21.56
N THR A 346 -23.38 -6.23 21.13
CA THR A 346 -24.70 -5.88 20.58
C THR A 346 -24.95 -6.61 19.26
N LEU A 347 -23.98 -6.59 18.34
CA LEU A 347 -24.06 -7.30 17.05
C LEU A 347 -24.31 -8.79 17.25
N VAL A 348 -23.54 -9.40 18.15
CA VAL A 348 -23.64 -10.83 18.46
C VAL A 348 -25.00 -11.16 19.08
N THR A 349 -25.50 -10.30 19.96
CA THR A 349 -26.82 -10.45 20.57
C THR A 349 -27.94 -10.39 19.53
N ASP A 350 -27.80 -9.57 18.50
CA ASP A 350 -28.76 -9.46 17.40
C ASP A 350 -28.71 -10.65 16.44
N LEU A 351 -27.54 -11.30 16.31
CA LEU A 351 -27.35 -12.50 15.50
C LEU A 351 -27.76 -13.79 16.22
N ALA A 352 -27.66 -13.87 17.54
CA ALA A 352 -27.98 -15.07 18.31
C ALA A 352 -29.39 -15.65 18.02
N PRO A 353 -30.49 -14.87 17.98
CA PRO A 353 -31.82 -15.39 17.65
C PRO A 353 -31.94 -15.98 16.23
N ILE A 354 -31.08 -15.55 15.31
CA ILE A 354 -31.07 -16.05 13.92
C ILE A 354 -30.31 -17.37 13.88
N ILE A 355 -29.17 -17.42 14.57
CA ILE A 355 -28.37 -18.64 14.75
C ILE A 355 -29.21 -19.74 15.42
N GLU A 356 -29.90 -19.43 16.52
CA GLU A 356 -30.75 -20.38 17.26
C GLU A 356 -31.90 -20.96 16.43
N ARG A 357 -32.43 -20.19 15.48
CA ARG A 357 -33.53 -20.61 14.60
C ARG A 357 -33.04 -21.44 13.43
N GLN A 358 -31.91 -21.05 12.84
CA GLN A 358 -31.38 -21.70 11.66
C GLN A 358 -30.76 -23.06 11.98
N TYR A 359 -30.02 -23.14 13.08
CA TYR A 359 -29.25 -24.33 13.43
C TYR A 359 -29.86 -25.17 14.55
N ASP A 360 -31.03 -24.78 15.08
CA ASP A 360 -31.74 -25.46 16.17
C ASP A 360 -30.87 -25.67 17.43
N VAL A 361 -30.02 -24.68 17.73
CA VAL A 361 -29.17 -24.62 18.92
C VAL A 361 -29.68 -23.58 19.91
N ASP A 362 -29.22 -23.65 21.15
CA ASP A 362 -29.36 -22.57 22.13
C ASP A 362 -28.03 -21.78 22.16
N ALA A 363 -28.09 -20.47 21.91
CA ALA A 363 -26.91 -19.62 21.82
C ALA A 363 -27.03 -18.47 22.82
N SER A 364 -26.19 -18.48 23.86
CA SER A 364 -26.13 -17.41 24.86
C SER A 364 -24.80 -16.69 24.82
N VAL A 365 -24.85 -15.36 24.98
CA VAL A 365 -23.65 -14.55 25.19
C VAL A 365 -23.35 -14.52 26.69
N GLU A 366 -22.20 -15.06 27.09
CA GLU A 366 -21.73 -15.13 28.47
C GLU A 366 -20.39 -14.39 28.60
N GLY A 367 -20.45 -13.16 29.13
CA GLY A 367 -19.26 -12.31 29.24
C GLY A 367 -18.68 -12.01 27.86
N ASN A 368 -17.46 -12.48 27.60
CA ASN A 368 -16.74 -12.32 26.33
C ASN A 368 -16.74 -13.63 25.53
N ALA A 369 -17.78 -14.43 25.61
CA ALA A 369 -17.88 -15.66 24.82
C ALA A 369 -19.32 -15.96 24.42
N ILE A 370 -19.48 -16.64 23.30
CA ILE A 370 -20.74 -17.23 22.86
C ILE A 370 -20.69 -18.71 23.21
N VAL A 371 -21.67 -19.15 24.01
CA VAL A 371 -21.82 -20.55 24.40
C VAL A 371 -22.92 -21.16 23.53
N ILE A 372 -22.57 -22.24 22.83
CA ILE A 372 -23.49 -22.98 21.96
C ILE A 372 -23.76 -24.33 22.59
N SER A 373 -25.03 -24.62 22.85
CA SER A 373 -25.50 -25.90 23.40
C SER A 373 -26.54 -26.52 22.48
N GLU A 374 -26.52 -27.85 22.36
CA GLU A 374 -27.60 -28.58 21.68
C GLU A 374 -28.93 -28.32 22.41
N ARG A 375 -29.96 -27.93 21.65
CA ARG A 375 -31.30 -27.76 22.20
C ARG A 375 -31.82 -29.13 22.61
N ASN A 376 -31.89 -29.38 23.92
CA ASN A 376 -32.37 -30.64 24.47
C ASN A 376 -33.83 -30.89 24.03
N ALA A 377 -34.04 -31.76 23.05
CA ALA A 377 -35.35 -32.21 22.57
C ALA A 377 -36.14 -33.08 23.60
N LEU A 378 -35.92 -32.91 24.91
CA LEU A 378 -36.58 -33.64 25.99
C LEU A 378 -37.42 -32.70 26.88
N GLY A 379 -38.24 -31.86 26.25
CA GLY A 379 -39.30 -31.07 26.87
C GLY A 379 -40.69 -31.57 26.50
N GLY A 380 -40.95 -32.88 26.67
CA GLY A 380 -42.27 -33.48 26.49
C GLY A 380 -43.08 -33.44 27.78
N GLU A 381 -43.98 -32.47 27.89
CA GLU A 381 -45.03 -32.37 28.91
C GLU A 381 -45.85 -33.67 29.05
N GLY A 382 -45.97 -34.15 30.28
CA GLY A 382 -46.80 -35.29 30.67
C GLY A 382 -47.27 -35.13 32.11
N ASP A 383 -48.21 -34.22 32.30
CA ASP A 383 -49.06 -34.02 33.47
C ASP A 383 -49.57 -35.33 34.09
N THR A 384 -49.18 -35.62 35.35
CA THR A 384 -50.09 -36.27 36.30
C THR A 384 -49.89 -35.71 37.71
N THR A 385 -50.83 -34.85 38.07
CA THR A 385 -51.27 -34.57 39.42
C THR A 385 -51.57 -35.84 40.25
N GLY A 386 -51.03 -35.89 41.47
CA GLY A 386 -51.64 -36.50 42.67
C GLY A 386 -51.64 -38.03 42.80
N VAL A 387 -51.02 -38.53 43.88
CA VAL A 387 -51.69 -39.23 45.00
C VAL A 387 -50.64 -39.93 45.88
N THR A 388 -50.65 -39.55 47.15
CA THR A 388 -50.09 -40.26 48.31
C THR A 388 -50.60 -41.69 48.42
N SER A 389 -49.74 -42.68 48.70
CA SER A 389 -50.03 -43.72 49.71
C SER A 389 -48.82 -44.59 50.07
N GLU A 390 -48.74 -44.77 51.39
CA GLU A 390 -47.88 -45.63 52.19
C GLU A 390 -48.16 -47.13 52.03
N THR A 391 -47.16 -47.93 52.46
CA THR A 391 -47.20 -49.34 52.92
C THR A 391 -47.40 -50.49 51.90
N ALA A 392 -46.39 -51.38 51.78
CA ALA A 392 -46.35 -52.69 52.47
C ALA A 392 -45.24 -53.65 51.95
N ARG A 393 -44.41 -54.11 52.91
CA ARG A 393 -43.93 -55.50 53.14
C ARG A 393 -43.54 -56.43 51.97
N GLY A 394 -42.27 -56.87 52.01
CA GLY A 394 -41.93 -58.25 52.43
C GLY A 394 -41.26 -59.19 51.40
N GLY A 395 -40.20 -59.88 51.86
CA GLY A 395 -39.71 -61.18 51.33
C GLY A 395 -38.48 -61.04 50.41
N ASP A 396 -37.24 -61.12 50.89
CA ASP A 396 -36.47 -62.29 51.36
C ASP A 396 -35.95 -63.19 50.22
N GLY A 397 -34.63 -63.38 50.17
CA GLY A 397 -33.94 -64.03 49.06
C GLY A 397 -32.41 -63.93 49.09
N SER A 398 -31.83 -64.30 50.23
CA SER A 398 -30.39 -64.46 50.47
C SER A 398 -29.68 -65.35 49.45
N SER A 399 -28.52 -64.91 48.95
CA SER A 399 -27.39 -65.79 48.64
C SER A 399 -26.08 -65.02 48.79
N ALA A 400 -25.53 -65.11 49.99
CA ALA A 400 -24.17 -64.73 50.32
C ALA A 400 -23.16 -65.62 49.58
N ARG A 401 -22.11 -65.01 49.03
CA ARG A 401 -20.78 -65.62 49.06
C ARG A 401 -19.70 -64.54 49.14
N GLU A 402 -19.31 -64.23 50.36
CA GLU A 402 -18.04 -63.60 50.69
C GLU A 402 -16.87 -64.51 50.27
N ARG A 403 -15.88 -63.92 49.60
CA ARG A 403 -14.45 -64.18 49.86
C ARG A 403 -13.71 -62.84 49.72
N THR A 404 -13.20 -62.36 50.84
CA THR A 404 -12.21 -61.28 50.96
C THR A 404 -10.78 -61.88 50.83
N PRO A 405 -9.70 -61.11 51.06
CA PRO A 405 -8.98 -60.26 50.10
C PRO A 405 -7.53 -60.77 49.88
N THR A 406 -6.72 -60.13 49.02
CA THR A 406 -5.26 -59.83 49.20
C THR A 406 -4.62 -59.45 47.86
N GLY A 407 -4.24 -58.17 47.74
CA GLY A 407 -2.95 -57.67 47.24
C GLY A 407 -2.46 -57.96 45.82
N GLY A 408 -2.11 -56.90 45.09
CA GLY A 408 -1.02 -56.92 44.11
C GLY A 408 -1.32 -56.23 42.78
N SER A 409 -0.66 -55.09 42.57
CA SER A 409 -0.57 -54.31 41.33
C SER A 409 -0.45 -55.16 40.06
N THR A 410 -1.06 -54.72 38.97
CA THR A 410 -0.39 -54.53 37.67
C THR A 410 -1.30 -53.76 36.72
N ALA A 411 -0.72 -52.71 36.15
CA ALA A 411 -1.26 -51.89 35.10
C ALA A 411 -1.35 -52.66 33.77
N SER A 412 -2.45 -52.48 33.04
CA SER A 412 -2.59 -52.53 31.57
C SER A 412 -4.08 -52.68 31.24
N ALA A 413 -4.67 -51.99 30.28
CA ALA A 413 -4.09 -51.34 29.12
C ALA A 413 -4.87 -50.06 28.81
N GLY A 414 -4.12 -48.98 28.61
CA GLY A 414 -4.61 -47.65 28.33
C GLY A 414 -5.51 -47.63 27.08
N SER A 415 -6.63 -46.93 27.24
CA SER A 415 -7.22 -46.19 26.15
C SER A 415 -6.15 -45.21 25.67
N ARG A 416 -5.39 -45.63 24.66
CA ARG A 416 -4.57 -44.72 23.87
C ARG A 416 -5.57 -43.73 23.25
N ASN A 417 -5.59 -42.50 23.76
CA ASN A 417 -5.92 -41.33 22.97
C ASN A 417 -5.04 -41.43 21.73
N ARG A 418 -5.59 -42.00 20.65
CA ARG A 418 -5.05 -41.77 19.33
C ARG A 418 -5.55 -40.39 18.97
N VAL A 419 -4.77 -39.39 19.37
CA VAL A 419 -4.83 -38.09 18.72
C VAL A 419 -4.58 -38.36 17.24
N THR A 420 -5.53 -38.01 16.40
CA THR A 420 -5.38 -38.12 14.95
C THR A 420 -4.25 -37.19 14.52
N ALA A 421 -3.46 -37.58 13.51
CA ALA A 421 -2.32 -36.79 13.06
C ALA A 421 -2.73 -35.37 12.61
N ASP A 422 -4.00 -35.20 12.24
CA ASP A 422 -4.60 -33.93 11.82
C ASP A 422 -4.93 -33.04 13.03
N SER A 423 -5.34 -33.63 14.18
CA SER A 423 -5.58 -32.92 15.46
C SER A 423 -4.29 -32.65 16.26
N VAL A 424 -3.12 -32.81 15.63
CA VAL A 424 -1.83 -32.35 16.17
C VAL A 424 -1.25 -31.26 15.27
N ALA A 425 -1.74 -31.14 14.03
CA ALA A 425 -1.16 -30.26 13.02
C ALA A 425 -1.43 -28.79 13.33
N ASP A 426 -2.65 -28.47 13.74
CA ASP A 426 -3.05 -27.10 14.08
C ASP A 426 -2.34 -26.62 15.34
N GLU A 427 -2.18 -27.50 16.33
CA GLU A 427 -1.44 -27.23 17.55
C GLU A 427 0.06 -27.01 17.28
N ILE A 428 0.65 -27.76 16.34
CA ILE A 428 2.04 -27.57 15.92
C ILE A 428 2.21 -26.24 15.16
N LEU A 429 1.29 -25.90 14.26
CA LEU A 429 1.30 -24.61 13.55
C LEU A 429 1.13 -23.43 14.53
N PHE A 430 0.32 -23.61 15.57
CA PHE A 430 0.19 -22.63 16.64
C PHE A 430 1.53 -22.40 17.36
N VAL A 431 2.23 -23.46 17.77
CA VAL A 431 3.56 -23.29 18.40
C VAL A 431 4.51 -22.57 17.46
N LEU A 432 4.60 -22.99 16.19
CA LEU A 432 5.50 -22.37 15.20
C LEU A 432 5.17 -20.89 14.92
N ARG A 433 3.92 -20.47 15.11
CA ARG A 433 3.48 -19.06 14.99
C ARG A 433 3.87 -18.25 16.22
N GLU A 434 3.80 -18.83 17.41
CA GLU A 434 4.17 -18.19 18.69
C GLU A 434 5.68 -18.15 18.94
N LEU A 435 6.46 -18.88 18.15
CA LEU A 435 7.91 -18.78 18.15
C LEU A 435 8.34 -17.45 17.52
N ASP A 436 8.54 -16.41 18.33
CA ASP A 436 9.11 -15.15 17.88
C ASP A 436 10.65 -15.23 17.80
N GLY A 437 11.18 -15.01 16.60
CA GLY A 437 12.62 -14.90 16.38
C GLY A 437 13.13 -13.51 16.76
N GLU A 438 13.55 -13.31 18.01
CA GLU A 438 14.25 -12.09 18.39
C GLU A 438 15.49 -11.89 17.50
N THR A 439 15.64 -10.69 16.91
CA THR A 439 16.77 -10.33 16.07
C THR A 439 18.06 -10.22 16.89
N GLY A 440 18.74 -11.35 17.15
CA GLY A 440 20.01 -11.34 17.87
C GLY A 440 20.75 -12.66 18.08
N GLY A 441 20.15 -13.83 17.79
CA GLY A 441 20.80 -15.14 17.92
C GLY A 441 20.40 -16.10 16.80
N ASP A 442 21.07 -17.25 16.71
CA ASP A 442 20.75 -18.32 15.73
C ASP A 442 19.69 -19.31 16.27
N THR A 443 19.07 -18.98 17.41
CA THR A 443 18.25 -19.89 18.19
C THR A 443 16.92 -19.25 18.56
N VAL A 444 15.85 -20.03 18.54
CA VAL A 444 14.52 -19.65 19.03
C VAL A 444 14.12 -20.57 20.17
N GLN A 445 13.60 -19.98 21.25
CA GLN A 445 13.22 -20.69 22.46
C GLN A 445 11.77 -20.38 22.84
N CYS A 446 11.02 -21.40 23.27
CA CYS A 446 9.67 -21.26 23.79
C CYS A 446 9.51 -21.96 25.13
N GLN A 447 8.82 -21.29 26.06
CA GLN A 447 8.44 -21.85 27.35
C GLN A 447 7.15 -22.66 27.18
N THR A 448 7.25 -23.97 27.42
CA THR A 448 6.16 -24.93 27.20
C THR A 448 5.03 -24.81 28.22
N ASP A 449 5.26 -24.13 29.34
CA ASP A 449 4.27 -23.79 30.37
C ASP A 449 3.45 -22.53 30.04
N GLY A 450 3.92 -21.70 29.10
CA GLY A 450 3.18 -20.56 28.57
C GLY A 450 2.24 -20.92 27.42
N LEU A 451 2.30 -22.16 26.91
CA LEU A 451 1.48 -22.62 25.79
C LEU A 451 0.05 -22.98 26.25
N PRO A 452 -0.97 -22.79 25.40
CA PRO A 452 -2.34 -23.22 25.67
C PRO A 452 -2.42 -24.72 26.02
N THR A 453 -3.36 -25.12 26.87
CA THR A 453 -3.44 -26.50 27.40
C THR A 453 -3.65 -27.57 26.32
N GLY A 454 -4.22 -27.22 25.17
CA GLY A 454 -4.32 -28.10 24.00
C GLY A 454 -2.97 -28.38 23.32
N VAL A 455 -2.06 -27.41 23.41
CA VAL A 455 -0.75 -27.38 22.74
C VAL A 455 0.38 -27.83 23.66
N ALA A 456 0.27 -27.52 24.95
CA ALA A 456 1.14 -27.97 26.04
C ALA A 456 0.90 -29.47 26.37
N GLN A 457 0.87 -30.32 25.35
CA GLN A 457 0.80 -31.77 25.50
C GLN A 457 2.16 -32.38 25.14
N PRO A 458 2.71 -33.30 25.94
CA PRO A 458 3.99 -33.95 25.63
C PRO A 458 4.04 -34.58 24.23
N ALA A 459 2.92 -35.17 23.78
CA ALA A 459 2.83 -35.79 22.46
C ALA A 459 2.96 -34.78 21.30
N VAL A 460 2.40 -33.56 21.46
CA VAL A 460 2.45 -32.48 20.46
C VAL A 460 3.88 -31.92 20.39
N LEU A 461 4.49 -31.66 21.55
CA LEU A 461 5.87 -31.15 21.63
C LEU A 461 6.90 -32.16 21.11
N GLU A 462 6.69 -33.45 21.36
CA GLU A 462 7.54 -34.52 20.82
C GLU A 462 7.44 -34.61 19.28
N GLU A 463 6.24 -34.50 18.70
CA GLU A 463 6.05 -34.51 17.25
C GLU A 463 6.59 -33.25 16.57
N LEU A 464 6.41 -32.07 17.17
CA LEU A 464 7.04 -30.83 16.72
C LEU A 464 8.57 -30.94 16.73
N ALA A 465 9.16 -31.40 17.83
CA ALA A 465 10.60 -31.60 17.93
C ALA A 465 11.09 -32.62 16.89
N ALA A 466 10.34 -33.71 16.67
CA ALA A 466 10.65 -34.70 15.65
C ALA A 466 10.55 -34.11 14.23
N PHE A 467 9.59 -33.23 13.96
CA PHE A 467 9.46 -32.53 12.67
C PHE A 467 10.65 -31.61 12.43
N CYS A 468 10.98 -30.72 13.37
CA CYS A 468 12.10 -29.79 13.22
C CYS A 468 13.45 -30.53 13.03
N ARG A 469 13.67 -31.65 13.74
CA ARG A 469 14.86 -32.50 13.57
C ARG A 469 15.00 -33.11 12.17
N ARG A 470 13.90 -33.25 11.43
CA ARG A 470 13.93 -33.78 10.04
C ARG A 470 14.35 -32.71 9.03
N GLN A 471 14.32 -31.44 9.38
CA GLN A 471 14.61 -30.30 8.49
C GLN A 471 16.09 -29.92 8.56
N THR A 472 16.98 -30.90 8.33
CA THR A 472 18.43 -30.78 8.56
C THR A 472 19.15 -29.76 7.65
N ASP A 473 18.46 -29.26 6.63
CA ASP A 473 18.95 -28.24 5.71
C ASP A 473 18.79 -26.81 6.26
N ILE A 474 17.89 -26.62 7.23
CA ILE A 474 17.60 -25.30 7.85
C ILE A 474 17.77 -25.30 9.38
N VAL A 475 17.59 -26.46 10.04
CA VAL A 475 17.73 -26.64 11.50
C VAL A 475 19.04 -27.37 11.83
N ALA A 476 19.85 -26.77 12.70
CA ALA A 476 21.11 -27.34 13.19
C ALA A 476 20.89 -28.28 14.39
N ALA A 477 20.04 -27.89 15.35
CA ALA A 477 19.71 -28.68 16.53
C ALA A 477 18.32 -28.37 17.06
N VAL A 478 17.73 -29.33 17.80
CA VAL A 478 16.44 -29.16 18.49
C VAL A 478 16.51 -29.83 19.85
N ASP A 479 16.41 -29.04 20.91
CA ASP A 479 16.37 -29.49 22.29
C ASP A 479 14.96 -29.34 22.87
N LEU A 480 14.44 -30.43 23.44
CA LEU A 480 13.17 -30.44 24.15
C LEU A 480 13.47 -30.96 25.55
N GLN A 481 13.25 -30.13 26.57
CA GLN A 481 13.58 -30.47 27.94
C GLN A 481 12.81 -31.71 28.41
N GLU A 482 13.53 -32.66 29.02
CA GLU A 482 12.94 -33.89 29.56
C GLU A 482 11.88 -33.57 30.63
N GLY A 483 10.65 -34.05 30.43
CA GLY A 483 9.52 -33.80 31.33
C GLY A 483 8.68 -32.56 31.01
N ALA A 484 8.90 -31.89 29.88
CA ALA A 484 8.03 -30.81 29.42
C ALA A 484 6.60 -31.29 29.08
N PRO A 485 5.54 -30.54 29.45
CA PRO A 485 5.56 -29.31 30.26
C PRO A 485 5.50 -29.55 31.79
N PRO A 486 6.07 -28.67 32.64
CA PRO A 486 6.76 -27.41 32.30
C PRO A 486 8.22 -27.62 31.85
N GLY A 487 8.73 -26.73 31.01
CA GLY A 487 10.07 -26.81 30.41
C GLY A 487 10.21 -25.88 29.20
N PHE A 488 11.24 -26.05 28.38
CA PHE A 488 11.40 -25.29 27.14
C PHE A 488 11.66 -26.17 25.90
N LEU A 489 11.29 -25.64 24.74
CA LEU A 489 11.68 -26.12 23.42
C LEU A 489 12.63 -25.09 22.82
N GLU A 490 13.77 -25.55 22.31
CA GLU A 490 14.80 -24.72 21.69
C GLU A 490 15.11 -25.26 20.29
N ILE A 491 15.11 -24.38 19.29
CA ILE A 491 15.43 -24.67 17.89
C ILE A 491 16.62 -23.80 17.48
N GLU A 492 17.75 -24.43 17.17
CA GLU A 492 18.94 -23.78 16.63
C GLU A 492 18.92 -23.92 15.10
N PHE A 493 18.99 -22.80 14.38
CA PHE A 493 19.04 -22.74 12.93
C PHE A 493 20.49 -22.78 12.45
N THR A 494 20.70 -23.21 11.20
CA THR A 494 22.05 -23.20 10.62
C THR A 494 22.54 -21.77 10.34
N ASP A 495 23.85 -21.55 10.31
CA ASP A 495 24.49 -20.25 9.97
C ASP A 495 24.04 -19.62 8.63
N ARG A 496 23.33 -20.37 7.78
CA ARG A 496 22.82 -19.94 6.47
C ARG A 496 21.36 -19.47 6.50
N THR A 497 20.67 -19.64 7.63
CA THR A 497 19.24 -19.41 7.76
C THR A 497 19.01 -18.55 9.00
N THR A 498 18.45 -17.36 8.81
CA THR A 498 18.08 -16.51 9.94
C THR A 498 16.93 -17.18 10.71
N PRO A 499 16.80 -16.98 12.03
CA PRO A 499 15.72 -17.56 12.82
C PRO A 499 14.32 -17.28 12.27
N ILE A 500 14.07 -16.02 11.85
CA ILE A 500 12.79 -15.60 11.28
C ILE A 500 12.52 -16.36 9.97
N GLY A 501 13.46 -16.36 9.03
CA GLY A 501 13.29 -17.08 7.76
C GLY A 501 13.25 -18.60 7.92
N GLY A 502 13.94 -19.14 8.92
CA GLY A 502 13.90 -20.55 9.29
C GLY A 502 12.55 -20.97 9.85
N LEU A 503 11.95 -20.16 10.72
CA LEU A 503 10.60 -20.37 11.23
C LEU A 503 9.54 -20.27 10.14
N GLU A 504 9.63 -19.27 9.26
CA GLU A 504 8.75 -19.15 8.08
C GLU A 504 8.82 -20.40 7.20
N THR A 505 10.05 -20.88 6.91
CA THR A 505 10.25 -22.11 6.12
C THR A 505 9.71 -23.35 6.83
N LEU A 506 9.86 -23.45 8.16
CA LEU A 506 9.29 -24.55 8.93
C LEU A 506 7.76 -24.54 8.89
N ARG A 507 7.13 -23.36 8.97
CA ARG A 507 5.67 -23.19 8.87
C ARG A 507 5.16 -23.58 7.49
N GLU A 508 5.80 -23.10 6.43
CA GLU A 508 5.45 -23.44 5.04
C GLU A 508 5.53 -24.96 4.79
N ARG A 509 6.65 -25.60 5.18
CA ARG A 509 6.83 -27.05 4.99
C ARG A 509 5.91 -27.89 5.85
N PHE A 510 5.53 -27.41 7.03
CA PHE A 510 4.58 -28.12 7.88
C PHE A 510 3.17 -28.03 7.29
N ALA A 511 2.77 -26.84 6.84
CA ALA A 511 1.50 -26.61 6.14
C ALA A 511 1.41 -27.39 4.83
N GLU A 512 2.46 -27.46 4.01
CA GLU A 512 2.46 -28.27 2.76
C GLU A 512 2.29 -29.78 3.03
N ARG A 513 2.78 -30.26 4.18
CA ARG A 513 2.73 -31.68 4.54
C ARG A 513 1.38 -32.09 5.14
N HIS A 514 0.69 -31.17 5.79
CA HIS A 514 -0.50 -31.46 6.62
C HIS A 514 -1.76 -30.68 6.21
N GLY A 515 -1.64 -29.62 5.41
CA GLY A 515 -2.74 -28.88 4.80
C GLY A 515 -3.09 -29.46 3.44
N GLY A 516 -4.08 -30.35 3.43
CA GLY A 516 -4.71 -30.91 2.23
C GLY A 516 -6.19 -30.63 2.21
#